data_AF-A0A376ZX55-F1
#
_entry.id   AF-A0A376ZX55-F1
#
_cell.length_a   1.000
_cell.length_b   1.000
_cell.length_c   1.000
_cell.angle_alpha   90.00
_cell.angle_beta   90.00
_cell.angle_gamma   90.00
#
_symmetry.space_group_name_H-M   'P 1'
#
loop_
_entity.id
_entity.type
_entity.pdbx_description
1 polymer ?
#
loop_
_entity_poly.entity_id
_entity_poly.type
_entity_poly.pdbx_seq_one_letter_code
_entity_poly.pdbx_strand_id
1 'polypeptide(L)'
;MLKNRQGSAVSLGAVLLWVANRLDLPLLPVIFPTQLILRIECPDGEIWLINPFNGESLSEHMLDVWLKGNISPSAELFYEDLDEADNIEVIRKLLDTLKASLMEENQMELALRTSEAYYNSTLKIPMKFAIAG
;
A
#
# COMPACT_ATOMS: atom_id res chain seq x y z
N MET A 1 -8.06 1.57 -22.54
CA MET A 1 -7.69 1.14 -21.18
C MET A 1 -8.89 0.60 -20.39
N LEU A 2 -9.94 1.38 -20.05
CA LEU A 2 -11.12 0.86 -19.32
C LEU A 2 -12.05 -0.12 -20.06
N LYS A 3 -11.88 -0.30 -21.38
CA LYS A 3 -12.65 -1.28 -22.16
C LYS A 3 -12.02 -2.68 -22.28
N ASN A 4 -10.73 -2.83 -21.98
CA ASN A 4 -10.00 -4.07 -22.28
C ASN A 4 -9.59 -4.88 -21.05
N ARG A 5 -9.95 -4.46 -19.82
CA ARG A 5 -9.56 -5.13 -18.56
C ARG A 5 -8.06 -5.50 -18.50
N GLN A 6 -7.22 -4.68 -19.12
CA GLN A 6 -5.77 -4.79 -19.06
C GLN A 6 -5.26 -3.46 -18.52
N GLY A 7 -4.91 -3.47 -17.25
CA GLY A 7 -4.24 -2.38 -16.55
C GLY A 7 -3.35 -3.01 -15.49
N SER A 8 -2.11 -2.55 -15.37
CA SER A 8 -1.21 -3.03 -14.32
C SER A 8 -1.72 -2.63 -12.94
N ALA A 9 -1.30 -3.35 -11.89
CA ALA A 9 -1.69 -3.11 -10.50
C ALA A 9 -1.61 -1.63 -10.06
N VAL A 10 -0.74 -0.83 -10.67
CA VAL A 10 -0.60 0.61 -10.41
C VAL A 10 -1.73 1.46 -10.96
N SER A 11 -2.31 1.07 -12.09
CA SER A 11 -3.51 1.76 -12.59
C SER A 11 -4.69 1.51 -11.64
N LEU A 12 -4.76 0.31 -11.05
CA LEU A 12 -5.79 -0.03 -10.08
C LEU A 12 -5.57 0.69 -8.74
N GLY A 13 -4.33 0.74 -8.24
CA GLY A 13 -3.98 1.48 -7.02
C GLY A 13 -4.29 2.98 -7.11
N ALA A 14 -3.96 3.61 -8.25
CA ALA A 14 -4.28 5.02 -8.49
C ALA A 14 -5.80 5.29 -8.58
N VAL A 15 -6.56 4.37 -9.19
CA VAL A 15 -8.03 4.45 -9.25
C VAL A 15 -8.64 4.22 -7.87
N LEU A 16 -8.15 3.26 -7.08
CA LEU A 16 -8.67 2.96 -5.76
C LEU A 16 -8.50 4.14 -4.80
N LEU A 17 -7.32 4.78 -4.79
CA LEU A 17 -7.05 5.97 -3.99
C LEU A 17 -7.89 7.17 -4.44
N TRP A 18 -8.06 7.35 -5.75
CA TRP A 18 -8.92 8.41 -6.29
C TRP A 18 -10.41 8.19 -5.94
N VAL A 19 -10.88 6.93 -5.92
CA VAL A 19 -12.25 6.57 -5.55
C VAL A 19 -12.48 6.71 -4.05
N ALA A 20 -11.56 6.23 -3.21
CA ALA A 20 -11.67 6.33 -1.75
C ALA A 20 -11.78 7.80 -1.30
N ASN A 21 -10.91 8.66 -1.83
CA ASN A 21 -10.92 10.10 -1.52
C ASN A 21 -12.19 10.84 -2.00
N ARG A 22 -12.98 10.24 -2.90
CA ARG A 22 -14.19 10.86 -3.47
C ARG A 22 -15.49 10.31 -2.90
N LEU A 23 -15.43 9.17 -2.20
CA LEU A 23 -16.57 8.52 -1.57
C LEU A 23 -16.67 8.77 -0.07
N ASP A 24 -15.73 9.52 0.52
CA ASP A 24 -15.71 9.87 1.95
C ASP A 24 -15.86 8.63 2.85
N LEU A 25 -15.27 7.51 2.41
CA LEU A 25 -15.33 6.24 3.12
C LEU A 25 -14.36 6.28 4.30
N PRO A 26 -14.75 5.81 5.50
CA PRO A 26 -13.88 5.76 6.68
C PRO A 26 -12.88 4.60 6.59
N LEU A 27 -12.19 4.49 5.45
CA LEU A 27 -11.21 3.47 5.14
C LEU A 27 -9.82 4.07 5.26
N LEU A 28 -9.12 3.66 6.31
CA LEU A 28 -7.74 4.04 6.56
C LEU A 28 -6.83 2.99 5.92
N PRO A 29 -5.86 3.39 5.08
CA PRO A 29 -4.90 2.45 4.52
C PRO A 29 -3.92 1.99 5.60
N VAL A 30 -3.54 0.72 5.59
CA VAL A 30 -2.53 0.15 6.48
C VAL A 30 -1.50 -0.59 5.63
N ILE A 31 -0.23 -0.21 5.75
CA ILE A 31 0.87 -0.86 5.03
C ILE A 31 1.38 -2.02 5.90
N PHE A 32 0.65 -3.12 5.83
CA PHE A 32 1.03 -4.36 6.47
C PHE A 32 2.32 -4.92 5.82
N PRO A 33 3.21 -5.61 6.57
CA PRO A 33 4.50 -6.05 6.05
C PRO A 33 4.41 -6.82 4.72
N THR A 34 3.40 -7.69 4.59
CA THR A 34 3.19 -8.46 3.37
C THR A 34 2.44 -7.69 2.28
N GLN A 35 1.45 -6.85 2.61
CA GLN A 35 0.56 -6.21 1.63
C GLN A 35 -0.16 -4.96 2.17
N LEU A 36 -0.86 -4.23 1.31
CA LEU A 36 -1.80 -3.19 1.75
C LEU A 36 -3.08 -3.86 2.28
N ILE A 37 -3.54 -3.43 3.46
CA ILE A 37 -4.87 -3.78 3.98
C ILE A 37 -5.66 -2.49 4.27
N LEU A 38 -6.97 -2.62 4.46
CA LEU A 38 -7.84 -1.50 4.84
C LEU A 38 -8.29 -1.66 6.29
N ARG A 39 -8.35 -0.55 7.01
CA ARG A 39 -8.83 -0.46 8.38
C ARG A 39 -10.05 0.44 8.42
N ILE A 40 -11.09 0.01 9.14
CA ILE A 40 -12.22 0.86 9.51
C ILE A 40 -12.21 0.97 11.04
N GLU A 41 -12.34 2.21 11.51
CA GLU A 41 -12.59 2.48 12.92
C GLU A 41 -14.10 2.57 13.13
N CYS A 42 -14.66 1.58 13.81
CA CYS A 42 -16.08 1.58 14.16
C CYS A 42 -16.37 2.59 15.28
N PRO A 43 -17.58 3.17 15.36
CA PRO A 43 -17.92 4.16 16.39
C PRO A 43 -17.82 3.67 17.84
N ASP A 44 -17.85 2.35 18.05
CA ASP A 44 -17.68 1.68 19.34
C ASP A 44 -16.19 1.45 19.71
N GLY A 45 -15.26 1.85 18.84
CA GLY A 45 -13.83 1.66 19.01
C GLY A 45 -13.30 0.32 18.50
N GLU A 46 -14.15 -0.53 17.91
CA GLU A 46 -13.69 -1.75 17.26
C GLU A 46 -12.95 -1.44 15.96
N ILE A 47 -11.90 -2.20 15.69
CA ILE A 47 -11.13 -2.11 14.45
C ILE A 47 -11.57 -3.24 13.53
N TRP A 48 -12.05 -2.88 12.35
CA TRP A 48 -12.39 -3.84 11.31
C TRP A 48 -11.36 -3.79 10.17
N LEU A 49 -10.69 -4.92 9.95
CA LEU A 49 -9.68 -5.07 8.92
C LEU A 49 -10.25 -5.78 7.69
N ILE A 50 -9.92 -5.27 6.50
CA ILE A 50 -10.48 -5.73 5.23
C ILE A 50 -9.35 -5.91 4.21
N ASN A 51 -9.39 -7.02 3.48
CA ASN A 51 -8.54 -7.24 2.32
C ASN A 51 -9.06 -6.42 1.12
N PRO A 52 -8.28 -5.47 0.58
CA PRO A 52 -8.71 -4.62 -0.53
C PRO A 52 -8.90 -5.37 -1.85
N PHE A 53 -8.34 -6.58 -1.98
CA PHE A 53 -8.41 -7.36 -3.22
C PHE A 53 -9.73 -8.09 -3.40
N ASN A 54 -10.25 -8.71 -2.33
CA ASN A 54 -11.45 -9.55 -2.38
C ASN A 54 -12.58 -9.07 -1.44
N GLY A 55 -12.33 -8.08 -0.59
CA GLY A 55 -13.29 -7.56 0.39
C GLY A 55 -13.46 -8.43 1.63
N GLU A 56 -12.59 -9.42 1.85
CA GLU A 56 -12.66 -10.33 2.98
C GLU A 56 -12.27 -9.65 4.29
N SER A 57 -13.03 -9.92 5.36
CA SER A 57 -12.66 -9.50 6.72
C SER A 57 -11.42 -10.26 7.21
N LEU A 58 -10.46 -9.53 7.75
CA LEU A 58 -9.20 -10.09 8.23
C LEU A 58 -9.22 -10.24 9.75
N SER A 59 -8.82 -11.43 10.21
CA SER A 59 -8.59 -11.69 11.64
C SER A 59 -7.10 -11.62 11.97
N GLU A 60 -6.79 -11.36 13.23
CA GLU A 60 -5.42 -11.36 13.75
C GLU A 60 -4.67 -12.66 13.42
N HIS A 61 -5.36 -13.80 13.53
CA HIS A 61 -4.79 -15.10 13.19
C HIS A 61 -4.38 -15.21 11.72
N MET A 62 -5.19 -14.66 10.79
CA MET A 62 -4.84 -14.65 9.36
C MET A 62 -3.58 -13.82 9.11
N LEU A 63 -3.46 -12.67 9.78
CA LEU A 63 -2.30 -11.80 9.65
C LEU A 63 -1.03 -12.47 10.18
N ASP A 64 -1.10 -13.15 11.33
CA ASP A 64 0.00 -13.92 11.91
C ASP A 64 0.46 -15.05 10.96
N VAL A 65 -0.48 -15.79 10.37
CA VAL A 65 -0.18 -16.82 9.37
C VAL A 65 0.50 -16.22 8.13
N TRP A 66 0.06 -15.04 7.67
CA TRP A 66 0.70 -14.36 6.56
C TRP A 66 2.14 -13.93 6.86
N LEU A 67 2.40 -13.36 8.05
CA LEU A 67 3.76 -12.99 8.47
C LEU A 67 4.66 -14.22 8.49
N LYS A 68 4.18 -15.32 9.09
CA LYS A 68 4.96 -16.54 9.21
C LYS A 68 5.23 -17.23 7.88
N GLY A 69 4.28 -17.17 6.95
CA GLY A 69 4.39 -17.76 5.62
C GLY A 69 5.22 -16.96 4.63
N ASN A 70 5.29 -15.63 4.77
CA ASN A 70 5.95 -14.76 3.78
C ASN A 70 7.23 -14.09 4.28
N ILE A 71 7.45 -13.99 5.60
CA ILE A 71 8.62 -13.33 6.19
C ILE A 71 9.53 -14.34 6.90
N SER A 72 9.04 -14.96 7.97
CA SER A 72 9.79 -15.95 8.76
C SER A 72 8.85 -16.69 9.71
N PRO A 73 9.04 -18.00 9.97
CA PRO A 73 8.28 -18.72 11.00
C PRO A 73 8.30 -18.09 12.40
N SER A 74 9.31 -17.26 12.69
CA SER A 74 9.46 -16.53 13.95
C SER A 74 8.96 -15.08 13.91
N ALA A 75 8.33 -14.64 12.82
CA ALA A 75 7.74 -13.31 12.74
C ALA A 75 6.53 -13.22 13.70
N GLU A 76 6.39 -12.06 14.34
CA GLU A 76 5.31 -11.75 15.27
C GLU A 76 4.53 -10.54 14.75
N LEU A 77 3.23 -10.51 15.03
CA LEU A 77 2.35 -9.41 14.69
C LEU A 77 2.42 -8.34 15.78
N PHE A 78 2.76 -7.11 15.40
CA PHE A 78 2.74 -5.96 16.30
C PHE A 78 1.54 -5.06 15.98
N TYR A 79 1.03 -4.35 17.00
CA TYR A 79 -0.08 -3.41 16.80
C TYR A 79 0.31 -2.27 15.84
N GLU A 80 1.58 -1.87 15.86
CA GLU A 80 2.19 -0.88 14.97
C GLU A 80 2.11 -1.30 13.49
N ASP A 81 2.06 -2.62 13.20
CA ASP A 81 1.85 -3.12 11.83
C ASP A 81 0.43 -2.81 11.30
N LEU A 82 -0.47 -2.37 12.19
CA LEU A 82 -1.87 -2.03 11.90
C LEU A 82 -2.13 -0.51 11.93
N ASP A 83 -1.09 0.29 12.08
CA ASP A 83 -1.21 1.75 12.08
C ASP A 83 -1.61 2.29 10.71
N GLU A 84 -2.33 3.42 10.72
CA GLU A 84 -2.68 4.12 9.50
C GLU A 84 -1.40 4.56 8.79
N ALA A 85 -1.29 4.19 7.53
CA ALA A 85 -0.19 4.57 6.69
C ALA A 85 -0.44 5.95 6.08
N ASP A 86 0.63 6.74 5.98
CA ASP A 86 0.55 8.01 5.27
C ASP A 86 0.50 7.82 3.74
N ASN A 87 0.11 8.87 3.03
CA ASN A 87 0.02 8.83 1.56
C ASN A 87 1.36 8.48 0.88
N ILE A 88 2.50 8.85 1.48
CA ILE A 88 3.83 8.60 0.92
C ILE A 88 4.17 7.11 1.06
N GLU A 89 3.86 6.48 2.19
CA GLU A 89 4.03 5.07 2.45
C GLU A 89 3.18 4.23 1.50
N VAL A 90 1.92 4.63 1.29
CA VAL A 90 1.04 3.97 0.32
C VAL A 90 1.59 4.07 -1.11
N ILE A 91 2.00 5.26 -1.53
CA ILE A 91 2.60 5.46 -2.87
C ILE A 91 3.89 4.64 -3.01
N ARG A 92 4.75 4.61 -1.98
CA ARG A 92 5.99 3.83 -1.98
C ARG A 92 5.70 2.35 -2.16
N LYS A 93 4.79 1.77 -1.36
CA LYS A 93 4.42 0.35 -1.47
C LYS A 93 3.88 0.03 -2.87
N LEU A 94 3.04 0.88 -3.44
CA LEU A 94 2.52 0.69 -4.80
C LEU A 94 3.63 0.66 -5.85
N LEU A 95 4.62 1.56 -5.73
CA LEU A 95 5.77 1.61 -6.64
C LEU A 95 6.69 0.39 -6.48
N ASP A 96 6.91 -0.06 -5.25
CA ASP A 96 7.72 -1.25 -4.96
C ASP A 96 7.05 -2.52 -5.52
N THR A 97 5.74 -2.68 -5.29
CA THR A 97 4.97 -3.78 -5.86
C THR A 97 4.98 -3.75 -7.38
N LEU A 98 4.81 -2.58 -8.01
CA LEU A 98 4.89 -2.46 -9.47
C LEU A 98 6.25 -2.89 -10.01
N LYS A 99 7.31 -2.40 -9.37
CA LYS A 99 8.67 -2.72 -9.77
C LYS A 99 8.91 -4.22 -9.70
N ALA A 100 8.50 -4.87 -8.61
CA ALA A 100 8.62 -6.31 -8.45
C ALA A 100 7.88 -7.08 -9.57
N SER A 101 6.61 -6.74 -9.85
CA SER A 101 5.85 -7.38 -10.93
C SER A 101 6.47 -7.15 -12.32
N LEU A 102 6.98 -5.94 -12.59
CA LEU A 102 7.66 -5.64 -13.87
C LEU A 102 8.97 -6.41 -14.02
N MET A 103 9.69 -6.66 -12.91
CA MET A 103 10.89 -7.49 -12.93
C MET A 103 10.55 -8.96 -13.21
N GLU A 104 9.48 -9.49 -12.62
CA GLU A 104 8.99 -10.85 -12.88
C GLU A 104 8.54 -11.04 -14.34
N GLU A 105 7.91 -10.02 -14.93
CA GLU A 105 7.50 -10.00 -16.34
C GLU A 105 8.64 -9.67 -17.33
N ASN A 106 9.88 -9.58 -16.85
CA ASN A 106 11.09 -9.25 -17.61
C ASN A 106 11.04 -7.89 -18.35
N GLN A 107 10.22 -6.96 -17.84
CA GLN A 107 10.04 -5.60 -18.36
C GLN A 107 11.05 -4.62 -17.71
N MET A 108 12.35 -4.91 -17.85
CA MET A 108 13.43 -4.21 -17.15
C MET A 108 13.44 -2.68 -17.35
N GLU A 109 13.15 -2.20 -18.56
CA GLU A 109 13.12 -0.75 -18.86
C GLU A 109 12.01 -0.03 -18.10
N LEU A 110 10.84 -0.65 -17.95
CA LEU A 110 9.72 -0.09 -17.19
C LEU A 110 9.97 -0.14 -15.67
N ALA A 111 10.63 -1.20 -15.18
CA ALA A 111 11.03 -1.31 -13.77
C ALA A 111 12.04 -0.21 -13.37
N LEU A 112 12.98 0.11 -14.27
CA LEU A 112 13.93 1.20 -14.07
C LEU A 112 13.21 2.56 -14.01
N ARG A 113 12.31 2.85 -14.95
CA ARG A 113 11.54 4.10 -14.97
C ARG A 113 10.66 4.29 -13.73
N THR A 114 10.14 3.19 -13.18
CA THR A 114 9.40 3.21 -11.90
C THR A 114 10.32 3.64 -10.74
N SER A 115 11.57 3.15 -10.72
CA SER A 115 12.57 3.57 -9.72
C SER A 115 12.98 5.03 -9.88
N GLU A 116 13.07 5.54 -11.11
CA GLU A 116 13.35 6.95 -11.39
C GLU A 116 12.20 7.87 -10.99
N ALA A 117 10.95 7.45 -11.21
CA ALA A 117 9.77 8.20 -10.78
C ALA A 117 9.73 8.36 -9.25
N TYR A 118 10.10 7.32 -8.50
CA TYR A 118 10.26 7.35 -7.04
C TYR A 118 11.33 8.35 -6.57
N TYR A 119 12.50 8.35 -7.22
CA TYR A 119 13.57 9.28 -6.89
C TYR A 119 13.17 10.74 -7.15
N ASN A 120 12.51 10.98 -8.29
CA ASN A 120 12.08 12.31 -8.70
C ASN A 120 10.88 12.85 -7.90
N SER A 121 10.00 12.00 -7.36
CA SER A 121 8.92 12.43 -6.46
C SER A 121 9.44 12.78 -5.07
N THR A 122 10.45 12.06 -4.58
CA THR A 122 11.09 12.32 -3.28
C THR A 122 11.92 13.62 -3.29
N LEU A 123 12.55 13.97 -4.41
CA LEU A 123 13.33 15.20 -4.58
C LEU A 123 12.50 16.48 -4.81
N LYS A 124 11.18 16.36 -5.04
CA LYS A 124 10.29 17.51 -5.29
C LYS A 124 9.46 17.95 -4.09
N ILE A 125 9.62 17.32 -2.93
CA ILE A 125 9.21 17.93 -1.66
C ILE A 125 10.36 18.88 -1.28
N PRO A 126 10.17 20.22 -1.34
CA PRO A 126 11.24 21.10 -0.93
C PRO A 126 11.52 20.83 0.55
N MET A 127 12.76 20.41 0.87
CA MET A 127 13.36 20.71 2.17
C MET A 127 13.35 22.23 2.34
N LYS A 128 12.24 22.75 2.84
CA LYS A 128 12.07 24.17 3.18
C LYS A 128 11.84 24.36 4.66
N PHE A 129 12.31 23.45 5.51
CA PHE A 129 12.48 23.73 6.94
C PHE A 129 13.69 22.98 7.47
N ALA A 130 14.87 23.37 7.01
CA ALA A 130 16.09 23.30 7.80
C ALA A 130 16.84 24.58 7.51
N ILE A 131 17.38 25.20 8.56
CA ILE A 131 18.23 26.41 8.62
C ILE A 131 17.63 27.74 8.13
N ALA A 132 16.97 28.46 9.05
CA ALA A 132 17.30 29.86 9.38
C ALA A 132 16.45 30.37 10.57
N GLY A 133 17.11 30.80 11.66
CA GLY A 133 16.52 31.61 12.74
C GLY A 133 16.47 30.93 14.09
#